data_AF-A0A2K3D0B6-F1
#
_entry.id   AF-A0A2K3D0B6-F1
#
_cell.length_a   1.000
_cell.length_b   1.000
_cell.length_c   1.000
_cell.angle_alpha   90.00
_cell.angle_beta   90.00
_cell.angle_gamma   90.00
#
_symmetry.space_group_name_H-M   'P 1'
#
loop_
_entity.id
_entity.type
_entity.pdbx_description
1 polymer ?
#
loop_
_entity_poly.entity_id
_entity_poly.type
_entity_poly.pdbx_seq_one_letter_code
_entity_poly.pdbx_strand_id
1 'polypeptide(L)'
;MVGVGLPPAGTGGHRADKWDVDKWFKALKVELIAIDDSMLVRLSDQESAELFAECPLPDDGTPLTTAVEPVVDSSRYFVLRVVDKETTKHAFIGLGFRERTDASGFTTGLDEYRKYLLRKKEAEAMKAEHEAQENGEEAGH
;
A
#
# COMPACT_ATOMS: atom_id res chain seq x y z
N MET A 1 -3.35 -14.60 -4.22
CA MET A 1 -4.64 -15.15 -3.75
C MET A 1 -5.20 -14.18 -2.71
N VAL A 2 -6.53 -14.07 -2.57
CA VAL A 2 -7.19 -13.27 -1.50
C VAL A 2 -8.14 -14.09 -0.64
N GLY A 3 -8.18 -13.79 0.66
CA GLY A 3 -9.09 -14.40 1.63
C GLY A 3 -10.11 -13.39 2.16
N VAL A 4 -11.36 -13.81 2.34
CA VAL A 4 -12.44 -13.01 2.92
C VAL A 4 -12.70 -13.51 4.34
N GLY A 5 -12.51 -12.63 5.33
CA GLY A 5 -12.67 -12.95 6.76
C GLY A 5 -11.36 -12.81 7.53
N LEU A 6 -10.90 -11.57 7.72
CA LEU A 6 -9.79 -11.30 8.62
C LEU A 6 -10.28 -11.27 10.06
N PRO A 7 -9.72 -12.07 10.98
CA PRO A 7 -9.95 -11.86 12.40
C PRO A 7 -9.43 -10.47 12.81
N PRO A 8 -10.08 -9.79 13.78
CA PRO A 8 -9.63 -8.49 14.24
C PRO A 8 -8.18 -8.57 14.73
N ALA A 9 -7.38 -7.54 14.43
CA ALA A 9 -6.02 -7.44 14.93
C ALA A 9 -6.05 -7.43 16.46
N GLY A 10 -5.38 -8.40 17.10
CA GLY A 10 -5.13 -8.34 18.53
C GLY A 10 -4.03 -7.32 18.86
N THR A 11 -3.63 -7.23 20.13
CA THR A 11 -2.57 -6.32 20.62
C THR A 11 -1.18 -6.53 19.99
N GLY A 12 -1.02 -7.52 19.11
CA GLY A 12 0.24 -7.87 18.44
C GLY A 12 0.15 -7.96 16.91
N GLY A 13 -0.83 -7.28 16.28
CA GLY A 13 -1.00 -7.23 14.82
C GLY A 13 -1.74 -8.43 14.21
N HIS A 14 -1.95 -8.41 12.90
CA HIS A 14 -2.56 -9.53 12.19
C HIS A 14 -1.63 -10.75 12.13
N ARG A 15 -2.19 -11.94 12.45
CA ARG A 15 -1.50 -13.23 12.39
C ARG A 15 -2.16 -14.17 11.38
N ALA A 16 -1.38 -14.79 10.50
CA ALA A 16 -1.92 -15.68 9.46
C ALA A 16 -2.33 -17.04 9.98
N ASP A 17 -1.75 -17.53 11.07
CA ASP A 17 -2.23 -18.73 11.78
C ASP A 17 -3.71 -18.62 12.22
N LYS A 18 -4.21 -17.39 12.37
CA LYS A 18 -5.62 -17.12 12.69
C LYS A 18 -6.51 -17.05 11.45
N TRP A 19 -5.95 -17.14 10.24
CA TRP A 19 -6.70 -17.05 9.00
C TRP A 19 -7.11 -18.44 8.54
N ASP A 20 -8.32 -18.54 8.02
CA ASP A 20 -8.85 -19.75 7.40
C ASP A 20 -8.23 -19.88 5.99
N VAL A 21 -6.94 -20.23 5.92
CA VAL A 21 -6.15 -20.33 4.67
C VAL A 21 -6.59 -21.47 3.77
N ASP A 22 -7.64 -22.20 4.11
CA ASP A 22 -8.30 -23.16 3.20
C ASP A 22 -9.43 -22.49 2.40
N LYS A 23 -9.95 -21.35 2.88
CA LYS A 23 -11.05 -20.59 2.28
C LYS A 23 -10.56 -19.37 1.51
N TRP A 24 -9.54 -19.55 0.67
CA TRP A 24 -9.17 -18.51 -0.28
C TRP A 24 -10.33 -18.28 -1.26
N PHE A 25 -10.75 -17.03 -1.37
CA PHE A 25 -11.91 -16.65 -2.15
C PHE A 25 -11.59 -16.63 -3.65
N LYS A 26 -10.43 -16.08 -4.03
CA LYS A 26 -10.08 -15.89 -5.44
C LYS A 26 -8.57 -15.76 -5.68
N ALA A 27 -8.12 -16.19 -6.86
CA ALA A 27 -6.79 -15.85 -7.37
C ALA A 27 -6.86 -14.51 -8.11
N LEU A 28 -6.04 -13.55 -7.70
CA LEU A 28 -5.99 -12.21 -8.27
C LEU A 28 -4.56 -11.87 -8.69
N LYS A 29 -4.46 -11.08 -9.75
CA LYS A 29 -3.25 -10.38 -10.15
C LYS A 29 -3.09 -9.14 -9.26
N VAL A 30 -1.86 -8.90 -8.81
CA VAL A 30 -1.50 -7.76 -7.94
C VAL A 30 -0.54 -6.87 -8.70
N GLU A 31 -0.84 -5.59 -8.79
CA GLU A 31 0.01 -4.60 -9.50
C GLU A 31 0.18 -3.35 -8.64
N LEU A 32 1.41 -2.82 -8.58
CA LEU A 32 1.68 -1.49 -8.04
C LEU A 32 1.57 -0.48 -9.18
N ILE A 33 0.62 0.45 -9.07
CA ILE A 33 0.32 1.43 -10.11
C ILE A 33 0.60 2.83 -9.56
N ALA A 34 1.49 3.56 -10.21
CA ALA A 34 1.68 4.99 -9.96
C ALA A 34 0.60 5.77 -10.71
N ILE A 35 -0.07 6.68 -10.00
CA ILE A 35 -1.07 7.60 -10.55
C ILE A 35 -0.67 9.00 -10.10
N ASP A 36 -0.23 9.81 -11.06
CA ASP A 36 0.35 11.13 -10.79
C ASP A 36 1.49 11.03 -9.76
N ASP A 37 1.28 11.62 -8.59
CA ASP A 37 2.23 11.65 -7.47
C ASP A 37 1.94 10.61 -6.37
N SER A 38 0.85 9.84 -6.52
CA SER A 38 0.43 8.80 -5.57
C SER A 38 0.63 7.41 -6.16
N MET A 39 0.62 6.38 -5.31
CA MET A 39 0.69 5.00 -5.75
C MET A 39 -0.46 4.19 -5.15
N LEU A 40 -0.94 3.19 -5.88
CA LEU A 40 -1.96 2.27 -5.39
C LEU A 40 -1.61 0.82 -5.71
N VAL A 41 -2.14 -0.10 -4.90
CA VAL A 41 -2.13 -1.53 -5.23
C VAL A 41 -3.44 -1.84 -5.95
N ARG A 42 -3.37 -2.30 -7.19
CA ARG A 42 -4.52 -2.76 -7.95
C ARG A 42 -4.62 -4.27 -7.87
N LEU A 43 -5.83 -4.75 -7.58
CA LEU A 43 -6.18 -6.16 -7.58
C LEU A 43 -7.15 -6.40 -8.72
N SER A 44 -6.78 -7.28 -9.65
CA SER A 44 -7.61 -7.66 -10.80
C SER A 44 -7.75 -9.16 -10.92
N ASP A 45 -8.86 -9.60 -11.48
CA ASP A 45 -9.09 -11.01 -11.79
C ASP A 45 -8.03 -11.53 -12.75
N GLN A 46 -7.44 -12.70 -12.46
CA GLN A 46 -6.36 -13.23 -13.29
C GLN A 46 -6.84 -13.67 -14.68
N GLU A 47 -8.10 -14.11 -14.80
CA GLU A 47 -8.65 -14.67 -16.05
C GLU A 47 -9.32 -13.59 -16.90
N SER A 48 -10.11 -12.72 -16.27
CA SER A 48 -10.95 -11.73 -16.94
C SER A 48 -10.31 -10.33 -16.99
N ALA A 49 -9.21 -10.11 -16.26
CA ALA A 49 -8.60 -8.79 -16.04
C ALA A 49 -9.56 -7.74 -15.44
N GLU A 50 -10.69 -8.18 -14.89
CA GLU A 50 -11.69 -7.31 -14.26
C GLU A 50 -11.14 -6.75 -12.96
N LEU A 51 -11.33 -5.45 -12.72
CA LEU A 51 -10.91 -4.81 -11.49
C LEU A 51 -11.70 -5.39 -10.32
N PHE A 52 -10.98 -5.97 -9.34
CA PHE A 52 -11.59 -6.48 -8.12
C PHE A 52 -11.62 -5.41 -7.04
N ALA A 53 -10.47 -4.80 -6.74
CA ALA A 53 -10.37 -3.73 -5.73
C ALA A 53 -9.08 -2.93 -5.89
N GLU A 54 -9.04 -1.75 -5.28
CA GLU A 54 -7.85 -0.89 -5.27
C GLU A 54 -7.48 -0.54 -3.83
N CYS A 55 -6.19 -0.45 -3.53
CA CYS A 55 -5.68 -0.07 -2.22
C CYS A 55 -4.79 1.17 -2.41
N PRO A 56 -5.33 2.39 -2.27
CA PRO A 56 -4.53 3.60 -2.36
C PRO A 56 -3.48 3.62 -1.24
N LEU A 57 -2.23 3.90 -1.59
CA LEU A 57 -1.14 4.04 -0.64
C LEU A 57 -1.06 5.50 -0.17
N PRO A 58 -0.82 5.75 1.13
CA PRO A 58 -0.70 7.11 1.63
C PRO A 58 0.58 7.79 1.13
N ASP A 59 0.44 9.01 0.63
CA ASP A 59 1.55 9.91 0.26
C ASP A 59 1.78 11.06 1.27
N ASP A 60 0.79 11.35 2.14
CA ASP A 60 0.80 12.45 3.12
C ASP A 60 1.68 12.20 4.38
N GLY A 61 2.64 11.28 4.31
CA GLY A 61 3.49 10.92 5.45
C GLY A 61 2.82 10.01 6.50
N THR A 62 1.58 9.58 6.27
CA THR A 62 0.94 8.51 7.03
C THR A 62 1.69 7.18 6.78
N PRO A 63 1.86 6.30 7.79
CA PRO A 63 2.57 5.03 7.60
C PRO A 63 1.91 4.15 6.54
N LEU A 64 2.72 3.53 5.65
CA LEU A 64 2.24 2.56 4.67
C LEU A 64 1.48 1.39 5.31
N THR A 65 1.79 1.05 6.58
CA THR A 65 1.10 0.01 7.35
C THR A 65 -0.40 0.28 7.54
N THR A 66 -0.86 1.52 7.39
CA THR A 66 -2.29 1.86 7.43
C THR A 66 -3.05 1.42 6.18
N ALA A 67 -2.35 1.23 5.06
CA ALA A 67 -2.90 0.73 3.81
C ALA A 67 -2.51 -0.74 3.57
N VAL A 68 -1.26 -1.10 3.87
CA VAL A 68 -0.72 -2.46 3.68
C VAL A 68 0.05 -2.89 4.93
N GLU A 69 -0.56 -3.75 5.74
CA GLU A 69 0.07 -4.29 6.95
C GLU A 69 0.68 -5.67 6.66
N PRO A 70 2.00 -5.89 6.85
CA PRO A 70 2.59 -7.21 6.79
C PRO A 70 2.17 -8.06 8.00
N VAL A 71 1.89 -9.34 7.77
CA VAL A 71 1.52 -10.29 8.83
C VAL A 71 2.76 -10.68 9.65
N VAL A 72 2.63 -10.71 10.97
CA VAL A 72 3.80 -10.86 11.87
C VAL A 72 4.48 -12.24 11.82
N ASP A 73 3.72 -13.31 11.54
CA ASP A 73 4.23 -14.69 11.50
C ASP A 73 4.55 -15.19 10.07
N SER A 74 4.31 -14.37 9.03
CA SER A 74 4.49 -14.79 7.65
C SER A 74 4.95 -13.67 6.74
N SER A 75 6.04 -13.90 6.00
CA SER A 75 6.53 -12.99 4.97
C SER A 75 5.74 -13.05 3.66
N ARG A 76 4.73 -13.92 3.55
CA ARG A 76 3.91 -14.10 2.33
C ARG A 76 2.51 -13.51 2.44
N TYR A 77 2.12 -13.06 3.62
CA TYR A 77 0.76 -12.60 3.90
C TYR A 77 0.74 -11.15 4.32
N PHE A 78 -0.25 -10.43 3.82
CA PHE A 78 -0.43 -9.01 4.00
C PHE A 78 -1.91 -8.70 4.19
N VAL A 79 -2.23 -7.66 4.94
CA VAL A 79 -3.58 -7.11 5.05
C VAL A 79 -3.63 -5.82 4.25
N LEU A 80 -4.54 -5.75 3.30
CA LEU A 80 -4.73 -4.56 2.46
C LEU A 80 -6.03 -3.86 2.86
N ARG A 81 -5.97 -2.54 2.99
CA ARG A 81 -7.14 -1.67 3.09
C ARG A 81 -7.59 -1.29 1.68
N VAL A 82 -8.48 -2.12 1.13
CA VAL A 82 -9.02 -1.88 -0.20
C VAL A 82 -10.23 -0.96 -0.16
N VAL A 83 -10.43 -0.23 -1.26
CA VAL A 83 -11.63 0.52 -1.58
C VAL A 83 -12.35 -0.18 -2.71
N ASP A 84 -13.64 -0.38 -2.51
CA ASP A 84 -14.52 -0.87 -3.56
C ASP A 84 -14.95 0.29 -4.46
N LYS A 85 -14.79 0.13 -5.79
CA LYS A 85 -15.07 1.20 -6.74
C LYS A 85 -16.57 1.50 -6.86
N GLU A 86 -17.41 0.50 -6.66
CA GLU A 86 -18.86 0.62 -6.82
C GLU A 86 -19.53 1.27 -5.60
N THR A 87 -19.06 0.93 -4.41
CA THR A 87 -19.67 1.33 -3.14
C THR A 87 -18.86 2.38 -2.38
N THR A 88 -17.64 2.69 -2.82
CA THR A 88 -16.66 3.57 -2.13
C THR A 88 -16.33 3.15 -0.69
N LYS A 89 -16.73 1.93 -0.30
CA LYS A 89 -16.52 1.41 1.04
C LYS A 89 -15.10 0.90 1.18
N HIS A 90 -14.54 1.10 2.37
CA HIS A 90 -13.27 0.51 2.75
C HIS A 90 -13.50 -0.87 3.37
N ALA A 91 -12.67 -1.84 3.00
CA ALA A 91 -12.63 -3.16 3.61
C ALA A 91 -11.17 -3.59 3.82
N PHE A 92 -10.95 -4.44 4.82
CA PHE A 92 -9.66 -5.09 5.02
C PHE A 92 -9.72 -6.50 4.46
N ILE A 93 -8.77 -6.84 3.59
CA ILE A 93 -8.68 -8.17 2.98
C ILE A 93 -7.31 -8.79 3.20
N GLY A 94 -7.28 -10.11 3.36
CA GLY A 94 -6.04 -10.86 3.43
C GLY A 94 -5.51 -11.12 2.02
N LEU A 95 -4.30 -10.68 1.73
CA LEU A 95 -3.56 -11.00 0.52
C LEU A 95 -2.48 -12.03 0.84
N GLY A 96 -2.33 -13.02 -0.03
CA GLY A 96 -1.21 -13.95 0.04
C GLY A 96 -0.62 -14.28 -1.31
N PHE A 97 0.70 -14.33 -1.31
CA PHE A 97 1.48 -14.76 -2.46
C PHE A 97 1.75 -16.26 -2.38
N ARG A 98 1.61 -16.93 -3.52
CA ARG A 98 1.92 -18.36 -3.63
C ARG A 98 3.43 -18.58 -3.51
N GLU A 99 4.20 -17.76 -4.21
CA GLU A 99 5.66 -17.79 -4.20
C GLU A 99 6.23 -16.73 -3.25
N ARG A 100 7.32 -17.08 -2.56
CA ARG A 100 8.03 -16.13 -1.69
C ARG A 100 8.68 -15.02 -2.50
N THR A 101 9.11 -15.31 -3.72
CA THR A 101 9.75 -14.33 -4.61
C THR A 101 8.81 -13.19 -4.96
N ASP A 102 7.53 -13.48 -5.24
CA ASP A 102 6.52 -12.45 -5.50
C ASP A 102 6.26 -11.59 -4.27
N ALA A 103 6.16 -12.22 -3.09
CA ALA A 103 6.00 -11.49 -1.83
C ALA A 103 7.18 -10.54 -1.55
N SER A 104 8.40 -11.01 -1.82
CA SER A 104 9.61 -10.19 -1.72
C SER A 104 9.58 -9.04 -2.72
N GLY A 105 9.21 -9.29 -3.98
CA GLY A 105 9.06 -8.25 -5.00
C GLY A 105 8.05 -7.18 -4.61
N PHE A 106 6.90 -7.59 -4.07
CA PHE A 106 5.88 -6.68 -3.54
C PHE A 106 6.41 -5.83 -2.38
N THR A 107 7.12 -6.46 -1.43
CA THR A 107 7.74 -5.75 -0.30
C THR A 107 8.78 -4.73 -0.76
N THR A 108 9.64 -5.10 -1.70
CA THR A 108 10.62 -4.18 -2.30
C THR A 108 9.94 -3.01 -3.00
N GLY A 109 8.86 -3.25 -3.75
CA GLY A 109 8.11 -2.18 -4.40
C GLY A 109 7.52 -1.17 -3.41
N LEU A 110 7.01 -1.63 -2.26
CA LEU A 110 6.53 -0.76 -1.18
C LEU A 110 7.67 0.04 -0.52
N ASP A 111 8.83 -0.59 -0.31
CA ASP A 111 10.01 0.08 0.27
C ASP A 111 10.58 1.16 -0.66
N GLU A 112 10.63 0.89 -1.97
CA GLU A 112 11.05 1.88 -2.97
C GLU A 112 10.08 3.07 -3.01
N TYR A 113 8.77 2.83 -2.93
CA TYR A 113 7.79 3.92 -2.84
C TYR A 113 7.96 4.75 -1.57
N ARG A 114 8.23 4.11 -0.42
CA ARG A 114 8.54 4.83 0.82
C ARG A 114 9.76 5.73 0.68
N LYS A 115 10.84 5.23 0.06
CA LYS A 115 12.05 6.04 -0.21
C LYS A 115 11.76 7.18 -1.17
N TYR A 116 10.95 6.94 -2.19
CA TYR A 116 10.51 7.97 -3.13
C TYR A 116 9.79 9.11 -2.41
N LEU A 117 8.82 8.80 -1.53
CA LEU A 117 8.10 9.82 -0.75
C LEU A 117 9.05 10.63 0.16
N LEU A 118 10.03 9.97 0.78
CA LEU A 118 11.02 10.67 1.62
C LEU A 118 11.85 11.66 0.79
N ARG A 119 12.40 11.21 -0.34
CA ARG A 119 13.20 12.07 -1.23
C ARG A 119 12.39 13.22 -1.80
N LYS A 120 11.13 12.97 -2.16
CA LYS A 120 10.21 14.00 -2.65
C LYS A 120 10.02 15.08 -1.59
N LYS A 121 9.73 14.68 -0.34
CA LYS A 121 9.57 15.61 0.78
C LYS A 121 10.84 16.43 1.07
N GLU A 122 12.02 15.81 1.00
CA GLU A 122 13.30 16.51 1.17
C GLU A 122 13.53 17.54 0.05
N ALA A 123 13.22 17.19 -1.21
CA ALA A 123 13.34 18.09 -2.35
C ALA A 123 12.36 19.27 -2.28
N GLU A 124 11.12 19.04 -1.83
CA GLU A 124 10.13 20.09 -1.62
C GLU A 124 10.54 21.04 -0.48
N ALA A 125 11.11 20.50 0.61
CA ALA A 125 11.65 21.32 1.70
C ALA A 125 12.79 22.24 1.21
N MET A 126 13.77 21.70 0.48
CA MET A 126 14.88 22.50 -0.05
C MET A 126 14.42 23.59 -1.02
N LYS A 127 13.40 23.31 -1.86
CA LYS A 127 12.81 24.32 -2.75
C LYS A 127 12.13 25.44 -1.98
N ALA A 128 11.30 25.08 -0.99
CA ALA A 128 10.63 26.05 -0.14
C ALA A 128 11.62 26.94 0.64
N GLU A 129 12.74 26.37 1.10
CA GLU A 129 13.81 27.12 1.77
C GLU A 129 14.51 28.10 0.82
N HIS A 130 14.80 27.69 -0.42
CA HIS A 130 15.41 28.56 -1.44
C HIS A 130 14.47 29.71 -1.82
N GLU A 131 13.20 29.42 -2.10
CA GLU A 131 12.19 30.42 -2.45
C GLU A 131 11.94 31.41 -1.28
N ALA A 132 12.02 30.95 -0.03
CA ALA A 132 11.86 31.82 1.14
C ALA A 132 13.06 32.78 1.34
N GLN A 133 14.28 32.36 1.00
CA GLN A 133 15.47 33.21 1.03
C GLN A 133 15.43 34.26 -0.09
N GLU A 134 15.09 33.86 -1.32
CA GLU A 134 14.99 34.76 -2.47
C GLU A 134 13.93 35.86 -2.27
N ASN A 135 12.74 35.50 -1.75
CA ASN A 135 11.67 36.46 -1.49
C ASN A 135 11.95 37.38 -0.28
N GLY A 136 12.84 36.98 0.63
CA GLY A 136 13.25 37.79 1.78
C GLY A 136 14.25 38.90 1.43
N GLU A 137 15.05 38.71 0.38
CA GLU A 137 16.07 39.67 -0.07
C GLU A 137 15.51 40.80 -0.95
N GLU A 138 14.39 40.59 -1.67
CA GLU A 138 13.74 41.64 -2.49
C GLU A 138 12.88 42.65 -1.69
N ALA A 139 12.40 42.30 -0.48
CA ALA A 139 11.57 43.19 0.34
C ALA A 139 12.37 44.21 1.18
N GLY A 140 13.70 44.19 1.09
CA GLY A 140 14.63 44.99 1.91
C GLY A 140 15.30 46.17 1.20
N HIS A 141 14.91 46.53 -0.03
CA HIS A 141 15.43 47.68 -0.78
C HIS A 141 14.39 48.76 -0.98
#